data_AF-A0A358NJ63-F1
#
_entry.id   AF-A0A358NJ63-F1
#
_cell.length_a   1.000
_cell.length_b   1.000
_cell.length_c   1.000
_cell.angle_alpha   90.00
_cell.angle_beta   90.00
_cell.angle_gamma   90.00
#
_symmetry.space_group_name_H-M   'P 1'
#
loop_
_entity.id
_entity.type
_entity.pdbx_description
1 polymer ?
#
loop_
_entity_poly.entity_id
_entity_poly.type
_entity_poly.pdbx_seq_one_letter_code
_entity_poly.pdbx_strand_id
1 'polypeptide(L)'
;MYILLYIFAAYAVGIISCEYGFFSYIFVALFSLLVYRTFKTKRFIFNSVIIAFLILSFVNTYYNSKFILKQYINEEAVFTVKIKKQNKINPDSDYLSFDGSVIGINGRRLKQSENTIVYINKANNTSENSIIQFKGRTADSNFSRNRMMFNYENYLRAKKIGAVIFLQESPTVIKNRYSLMNEISINFKNYAE
;
A
#
# COMPACT_ATOMS: atom_id res chain seq x y z
N MET A 1 -25.10 20.28 -21.60
CA MET A 1 -25.03 20.77 -20.21
C MET A 1 -25.12 19.66 -19.14
N TYR A 2 -25.90 18.59 -19.31
CA TYR A 2 -26.01 17.54 -18.27
C TYR A 2 -24.85 16.54 -18.19
N ILE A 3 -24.03 16.39 -19.25
CA ILE A 3 -22.98 15.35 -19.30
C ILE A 3 -21.92 15.51 -18.20
N LEU A 4 -21.51 16.74 -17.90
CA LEU A 4 -20.57 17.04 -16.83
C LEU A 4 -21.12 16.63 -15.46
N LEU A 5 -22.43 16.81 -15.25
CA LEU A 5 -23.11 16.47 -14.02
C LEU A 5 -23.16 14.94 -13.81
N TYR A 6 -23.42 14.17 -14.88
CA TYR A 6 -23.36 12.71 -14.84
C TYR A 6 -21.94 12.19 -14.58
N ILE A 7 -20.94 12.81 -15.23
CA ILE A 7 -19.53 12.47 -15.03
C ILE A 7 -19.11 12.71 -13.57
N PHE A 8 -19.44 13.88 -13.03
CA PHE A 8 -19.12 14.24 -11.65
C PHE A 8 -19.83 13.31 -10.66
N ALA A 9 -21.12 13.02 -10.87
CA ALA A 9 -21.87 12.11 -10.02
C ALA A 9 -21.30 10.69 -10.03
N ALA A 10 -20.99 10.14 -11.21
CA ALA A 10 -20.39 8.81 -11.33
C ALA A 10 -19.02 8.73 -10.64
N TYR A 11 -18.21 9.79 -10.77
CA TYR A 11 -16.91 9.88 -10.11
C TYR A 11 -17.04 9.95 -8.58
N ALA A 12 -17.92 10.81 -8.06
CA ALA A 12 -18.15 10.98 -6.62
C ALA A 12 -18.72 9.71 -5.96
N VAL A 13 -19.74 9.10 -6.57
CA VAL A 13 -20.31 7.83 -6.10
C VAL A 13 -19.26 6.72 -6.13
N GLY A 14 -18.40 6.72 -7.17
CA GLY A 14 -17.26 5.82 -7.26
C GLY A 14 -16.31 5.93 -6.06
N ILE A 15 -15.89 7.15 -5.70
CA ILE A 15 -15.04 7.40 -4.52
C ILE A 15 -15.71 6.91 -3.23
N ILE A 16 -16.96 7.30 -2.99
CA ILE A 16 -17.71 6.90 -1.79
C ILE A 16 -17.77 5.37 -1.70
N SER A 17 -18.12 4.70 -2.81
CA SER A 17 -18.23 3.24 -2.82
C SER A 17 -16.90 2.52 -2.62
N CYS A 18 -15.77 3.13 -3.02
CA CYS A 18 -14.45 2.63 -2.70
C CYS A 18 -14.13 2.75 -1.20
N GLU A 19 -14.48 3.86 -0.55
CA GLU A 19 -14.24 4.06 0.89
C GLU A 19 -15.03 3.09 1.76
N TYR A 20 -16.29 2.82 1.39
CA TYR A 20 -17.16 1.90 2.12
C TYR A 20 -17.00 0.42 1.69
N GLY A 21 -16.13 0.13 0.72
CA GLY A 21 -15.76 -1.24 0.34
C GLY A 21 -16.77 -2.00 -0.51
N PHE A 22 -17.76 -1.33 -1.12
CA PHE A 22 -18.76 -1.94 -2.00
C PHE A 22 -18.65 -1.53 -3.48
N PHE A 23 -17.51 -0.97 -3.88
CA PHE A 23 -17.25 -0.51 -5.25
C PHE A 23 -17.56 -1.57 -6.33
N SER A 24 -17.20 -2.84 -6.09
CA SER A 24 -17.42 -3.92 -7.07
C SER A 24 -18.89 -4.10 -7.43
N TYR A 25 -19.79 -4.06 -6.43
CA TYR A 25 -21.23 -4.18 -6.65
C TYR A 25 -21.78 -3.00 -7.45
N ILE A 26 -21.37 -1.77 -7.11
CA ILE A 26 -21.79 -0.57 -7.85
C ILE A 26 -21.23 -0.56 -9.27
N PHE A 27 -19.97 -0.97 -9.45
CA PHE A 27 -19.34 -1.03 -10.75
C PHE A 27 -20.10 -1.97 -11.68
N VAL A 28 -20.41 -3.20 -11.22
CA VAL A 28 -21.17 -4.17 -12.04
C VAL A 28 -22.56 -3.65 -12.38
N ALA A 29 -23.30 -3.11 -11.40
CA ALA A 29 -24.64 -2.59 -11.64
C ALA A 29 -24.66 -1.42 -12.64
N LEU A 30 -23.78 -0.43 -12.47
CA LEU A 30 -23.70 0.73 -13.37
C LEU A 30 -23.15 0.35 -14.75
N PHE A 31 -22.16 -0.56 -14.81
CA PHE A 31 -21.62 -1.05 -16.08
C PHE A 31 -22.70 -1.76 -16.89
N SER A 32 -23.44 -2.70 -16.31
CA SER A 32 -24.53 -3.41 -16.98
C SER A 32 -25.62 -2.45 -17.47
N LEU A 33 -26.01 -1.47 -16.65
CA LEU A 33 -27.00 -0.45 -17.02
C LEU A 33 -26.53 0.42 -18.20
N LEU A 34 -25.27 0.87 -18.17
CA LEU A 34 -24.68 1.71 -19.22
C LEU A 34 -24.48 0.94 -20.52
N VAL A 35 -24.10 -0.33 -20.46
CA VAL A 35 -24.02 -1.22 -21.64
C VAL A 35 -25.41 -1.40 -22.27
N TYR A 36 -26.43 -1.72 -21.47
CA TYR A 36 -27.81 -1.84 -21.96
C TYR A 36 -28.29 -0.53 -22.62
N ARG A 37 -28.05 0.61 -21.97
CA ARG A 37 -28.43 1.93 -22.50
C ARG A 37 -27.71 2.25 -23.80
N THR A 38 -26.47 1.80 -23.96
CA THR A 38 -25.68 1.96 -25.19
C THR A 38 -26.37 1.30 -26.37
N PHE A 39 -26.84 0.06 -26.23
CA PHE A 39 -27.58 -0.63 -27.29
C PHE A 39 -28.91 0.03 -27.63
N LYS A 40 -29.67 0.50 -26.62
CA LYS A 40 -31.00 1.10 -26.84
C LYS A 40 -30.95 2.51 -27.44
N THR A 41 -30.02 3.35 -26.97
CA THR A 41 -30.00 4.79 -27.31
C THR A 41 -28.91 5.18 -28.31
N LYS A 42 -28.04 4.24 -28.69
CA LYS A 42 -26.86 4.44 -29.56
C LYS A 42 -25.88 5.52 -29.07
N ARG A 43 -25.97 5.96 -27.80
CA ARG A 43 -25.09 6.97 -27.19
C ARG A 43 -23.79 6.35 -26.64
N PHE A 44 -23.01 5.72 -27.51
CA PHE A 44 -21.75 5.05 -27.16
C PHE A 44 -20.77 5.97 -26.43
N ILE A 45 -20.42 7.11 -27.03
CA ILE A 45 -19.41 8.03 -26.49
C ILE A 45 -19.82 8.51 -25.09
N PHE A 46 -21.10 8.85 -24.90
CA PHE A 46 -21.62 9.33 -23.62
C PHE A 46 -21.44 8.30 -22.49
N ASN A 47 -21.84 7.05 -22.73
CA ASN A 47 -21.77 6.01 -21.71
C ASN A 47 -20.32 5.55 -21.46
N SER A 48 -19.48 5.50 -22.49
CA SER A 48 -18.05 5.16 -22.36
C SER A 48 -17.30 6.18 -21.49
N VAL A 49 -17.59 7.47 -21.65
CA VAL A 49 -16.99 8.52 -20.80
C VAL A 49 -17.38 8.33 -19.34
N ILE A 50 -18.65 8.01 -19.03
CA ILE A 50 -19.09 7.76 -17.66
C ILE A 50 -18.34 6.56 -17.05
N ILE A 51 -18.18 5.46 -17.80
CA ILE A 51 -17.42 4.27 -17.35
C ILE A 51 -15.96 4.65 -17.09
N ALA A 52 -15.34 5.43 -17.98
CA ALA A 52 -13.95 5.86 -17.81
C ALA A 52 -13.75 6.66 -16.51
N PHE A 53 -14.68 7.55 -16.16
CA PHE A 53 -14.63 8.28 -14.89
C PHE A 53 -14.89 7.39 -13.68
N LEU A 54 -15.72 6.36 -13.81
CA LEU A 54 -15.92 5.36 -12.75
C LEU A 54 -14.63 4.57 -12.49
N ILE A 55 -13.92 4.16 -13.55
CA ILE A 55 -12.59 3.55 -13.43
C ILE A 55 -11.59 4.54 -12.83
N LEU A 56 -11.61 5.81 -13.26
CA LEU A 56 -10.74 6.85 -12.72
C LEU A 56 -10.95 7.07 -11.21
N SER A 57 -12.19 6.96 -10.72
CA SER A 57 -12.48 7.04 -9.28
C SER A 57 -11.85 5.91 -8.49
N PHE A 58 -11.87 4.69 -9.03
CA PHE A 58 -11.22 3.52 -8.43
C PHE A 58 -9.71 3.71 -8.41
N VAL A 59 -9.13 4.10 -9.55
CA VAL A 59 -7.70 4.41 -9.65
C VAL A 59 -7.34 5.48 -8.62
N ASN A 60 -8.05 6.60 -8.57
CA ASN A 60 -7.77 7.68 -7.63
C ASN A 60 -7.83 7.21 -6.17
N THR A 61 -8.86 6.46 -5.79
CA THR A 61 -9.00 5.97 -4.41
C THR A 61 -7.94 4.92 -4.08
N TYR A 62 -7.57 4.08 -5.04
CA TYR A 62 -6.49 3.11 -4.90
C TYR A 62 -5.10 3.78 -4.76
N TYR A 63 -4.90 4.94 -5.39
CA TYR A 63 -3.67 5.75 -5.28
C TYR A 63 -3.64 6.65 -4.04
N ASN A 64 -4.80 7.07 -3.53
CA ASN A 64 -4.93 7.99 -2.39
C ASN A 64 -5.41 7.29 -1.11
N SER A 65 -5.42 5.95 -1.07
CA SER A 65 -5.89 5.19 0.08
C SER A 65 -5.22 5.69 1.37
N LYS A 66 -6.02 6.13 2.34
CA LYS A 66 -5.52 6.69 3.59
C LYS A 66 -4.91 5.57 4.42
N PHE A 67 -3.58 5.55 4.50
CA PHE A 67 -2.85 4.60 5.34
C PHE A 67 -3.07 4.93 6.81
N ILE A 68 -3.45 3.94 7.61
CA ILE A 68 -3.52 4.01 9.06
C ILE A 68 -2.13 4.32 9.61
N LEU A 69 -1.07 3.79 8.99
CA LEU A 69 0.31 4.04 9.41
C LEU A 69 0.69 5.53 9.32
N LYS A 70 0.09 6.30 8.40
CA LYS A 70 0.30 7.76 8.32
C LYS A 70 -0.22 8.52 9.54
N GLN A 71 -1.15 7.94 10.31
CA GLN A 71 -1.67 8.57 11.52
C GLN A 71 -0.66 8.55 12.67
N TYR A 72 0.33 7.66 12.61
CA TYR A 72 1.36 7.49 13.63
C TYR A 72 2.67 8.22 13.28
N ILE A 73 2.66 9.10 12.26
CA ILE A 73 3.87 9.82 11.80
C ILE A 73 4.52 10.54 12.98
N ASN A 74 5.83 10.33 13.14
CA ASN A 74 6.67 10.84 14.22
C ASN A 74 6.37 10.29 15.62
N GLU A 75 5.39 9.39 15.74
CA GLU A 75 5.04 8.70 16.99
C GLU A 75 5.76 7.36 17.12
N GLU A 76 5.90 6.91 18.37
CA GLU A 76 6.37 5.58 18.72
C GLU A 76 5.16 4.66 18.98
N ALA A 77 5.18 3.48 18.38
CA ALA A 77 4.15 2.48 18.61
C ALA A 77 4.72 1.06 18.51
N VAL A 78 3.96 0.09 18.99
CA VAL A 78 4.30 -1.33 18.86
C VAL A 78 3.70 -1.85 17.55
N PHE A 79 4.56 -2.26 16.63
CA PHE A 79 4.17 -2.74 15.31
C PHE A 79 4.30 -4.25 15.24
N THR A 80 3.34 -4.90 14.59
CA THR A 80 3.45 -6.29 14.13
C THR A 80 3.58 -6.29 12.62
N VAL A 81 4.70 -6.76 12.10
CA VAL A 81 5.07 -6.64 10.69
C VAL A 81 5.49 -7.98 10.12
N LYS A 82 5.02 -8.28 8.90
CA LYS A 82 5.52 -9.38 8.07
C LYS A 82 6.71 -8.88 7.26
N ILE A 83 7.90 -9.45 7.49
CA ILE A 83 9.10 -9.17 6.72
C ILE A 83 9.09 -10.03 5.45
N LYS A 84 9.03 -9.37 4.29
CA LYS A 84 8.96 -10.07 2.99
C LYS A 84 10.34 -10.31 2.43
N LYS A 85 11.09 -9.23 2.21
CA LYS A 85 12.37 -9.21 1.50
C LYS A 85 13.27 -8.12 2.08
N GLN A 86 14.56 -8.40 2.15
CA GLN A 86 15.62 -7.46 2.42
C GLN A 86 15.98 -6.70 1.15
N ASN A 87 16.05 -5.37 1.26
CA ASN A 87 16.51 -4.49 0.19
C ASN A 87 18.06 -4.52 0.11
N LYS A 88 18.61 -3.97 -0.98
CA LYS A 88 20.06 -3.93 -1.20
C LYS A 88 20.79 -3.36 0.02
N ILE A 89 21.82 -4.06 0.45
CA ILE A 89 22.65 -3.66 1.59
C ILE A 89 23.44 -2.43 1.17
N ASN A 90 23.28 -1.35 1.94
CA ASN A 90 24.17 -0.21 1.84
C ASN A 90 25.31 -0.40 2.85
N PRO A 91 26.57 -0.56 2.43
CA PRO A 91 27.69 -0.77 3.34
C PRO A 91 27.82 0.37 4.36
N ASP A 92 27.51 1.60 3.96
CA ASP A 92 27.70 2.83 4.75
C ASP A 92 26.56 3.13 5.74
N SER A 93 25.53 2.28 5.82
CA SER A 93 24.37 2.47 6.70
C SER A 93 24.40 1.53 7.89
N ASP A 94 24.14 2.03 9.10
CA ASP A 94 23.98 1.18 10.31
C ASP A 94 22.66 0.37 10.29
N TYR A 95 21.76 0.70 9.37
CA TYR A 95 20.46 0.05 9.23
C TYR A 95 20.40 -0.82 7.98
N LEU A 96 19.83 -2.02 8.16
CA LEU A 96 19.30 -2.86 7.10
C LEU A 96 17.86 -2.44 6.81
N SER A 97 17.49 -2.42 5.53
CA SER A 97 16.13 -2.08 5.12
C SER A 97 15.40 -3.31 4.59
N PHE A 98 14.17 -3.48 5.03
CA PHE A 98 13.31 -4.60 4.68
C PHE A 98 11.97 -4.10 4.14
N ASP A 99 11.56 -4.63 3.00
CA ASP A 99 10.20 -4.48 2.51
C ASP A 99 9.28 -5.38 3.37
N GLY A 100 8.25 -4.78 3.95
CA GLY A 100 7.35 -5.46 4.88
C GLY A 100 5.89 -5.05 4.72
N SER A 101 5.02 -5.74 5.47
CA SER A 101 3.61 -5.37 5.61
C SER A 101 3.19 -5.35 7.06
N VAL A 102 2.72 -4.19 7.53
CA VAL A 102 2.14 -4.01 8.86
C VAL A 102 0.82 -4.74 8.91
N ILE A 103 0.66 -5.61 9.90
CA ILE A 103 -0.57 -6.38 10.15
C ILE A 103 -1.24 -6.00 11.47
N GLY A 104 -0.53 -5.28 12.35
CA GLY A 104 -1.07 -4.79 13.61
C GLY A 104 -0.28 -3.62 14.17
N ILE A 105 -0.97 -2.77 14.94
CA ILE A 105 -0.42 -1.61 15.64
C ILE A 105 -0.99 -1.60 17.06
N ASN A 106 -0.14 -1.43 18.07
CA ASN A 106 -0.49 -1.42 19.50
C ASN A 106 -1.39 -2.61 19.91
N GLY A 107 -1.04 -3.81 19.44
CA GLY A 107 -1.78 -5.05 19.72
C GLY A 107 -3.11 -5.20 18.97
N ARG A 108 -3.55 -4.20 18.20
CA ARG A 108 -4.76 -4.28 17.38
C ARG A 108 -4.41 -4.73 15.96
N ARG A 109 -5.11 -5.75 15.48
CA ARG A 109 -4.96 -6.24 14.10
C ARG A 109 -5.60 -5.26 13.11
N LEU A 110 -4.87 -4.90 12.07
CA LEU A 110 -5.39 -4.07 10.99
C LEU A 110 -6.37 -4.88 10.12
N LYS A 111 -7.46 -4.24 9.66
CA LYS A 111 -8.42 -4.85 8.73
C LYS A 111 -7.76 -5.21 7.39
N GLN A 112 -6.82 -4.38 6.95
CA GLN A 112 -6.01 -4.59 5.75
C GLN A 112 -4.54 -4.39 6.12
N SER A 113 -3.65 -5.22 5.58
CA SER A 113 -2.23 -5.05 5.80
C SER A 113 -1.68 -3.89 4.96
N GLU A 114 -0.85 -3.05 5.56
CA GLU A 114 -0.26 -1.89 4.88
C GLU A 114 1.20 -2.14 4.53
N ASN A 115 1.62 -1.79 3.32
CA ASN A 115 3.03 -1.93 2.94
C ASN A 115 3.87 -0.88 3.66
N THR A 116 5.05 -1.28 4.09
CA THR A 116 6.03 -0.40 4.75
C THR A 116 7.44 -0.83 4.39
N ILE A 117 8.39 0.07 4.58
CA ILE A 117 9.80 -0.29 4.73
C ILE A 117 10.12 -0.24 6.23
N VAL A 118 10.82 -1.27 6.71
CA VAL A 118 11.31 -1.33 8.08
C VAL A 118 12.83 -1.20 8.06
N TYR A 119 13.34 -0.23 8.80
CA TYR A 119 14.78 -0.05 9.04
C TYR A 119 15.14 -0.69 10.37
N ILE A 120 15.98 -1.71 10.32
CA ILE A 120 16.42 -2.51 11.46
C ILE A 120 17.93 -2.33 11.61
N ASN A 121 18.41 -2.01 12.80
CA ASN A 121 19.84 -1.91 13.07
C ASN A 121 20.55 -3.24 12.72
N LYS A 122 21.70 -3.19 12.04
CA LYS A 122 22.53 -4.35 11.69
C LYS A 122 22.83 -5.28 12.87
N ALA A 123 22.89 -4.75 14.09
CA ALA A 123 23.10 -5.55 15.31
C ALA A 123 21.94 -6.52 15.62
N ASN A 124 20.73 -6.24 15.12
CA ASN A 124 19.56 -7.07 15.34
C ASN A 124 19.39 -8.07 14.17
N ASN A 125 19.66 -9.34 14.43
CA ASN A 125 19.46 -10.42 13.46
C ASN A 125 17.96 -10.62 13.17
N THR A 126 17.51 -10.17 12.00
CA THR A 126 16.16 -10.40 11.49
C THR A 126 16.22 -11.12 10.17
N SER A 127 15.49 -12.24 10.04
CA SER A 127 15.43 -13.03 8.81
C SER A 127 14.29 -12.58 7.90
N GLU A 128 14.50 -12.70 6.59
CA GLU A 128 13.41 -12.63 5.62
C GLU A 128 12.34 -13.72 5.90
N ASN A 129 11.12 -13.51 5.43
CA ASN A 129 10.00 -14.44 5.63
C ASN A 129 9.62 -14.68 7.10
N SER A 130 9.80 -13.68 7.96
CA SER A 130 9.44 -13.71 9.39
C SER A 130 8.29 -12.76 9.70
N ILE A 131 7.60 -13.02 10.82
CA ILE A 131 6.65 -12.09 11.44
C ILE A 131 7.29 -11.63 12.73
N ILE A 132 7.52 -10.33 12.83
CA ILE A 132 8.17 -9.70 13.98
C ILE A 132 7.21 -8.71 14.65
N GLN A 133 7.39 -8.54 15.96
CA GLN A 133 6.78 -7.49 16.74
C GLN A 133 7.84 -6.68 17.44
N PHE A 134 7.76 -5.36 17.32
CA PHE A 134 8.78 -4.47 17.87
C PHE A 134 8.20 -3.09 18.15
N LYS A 135 8.84 -2.37 19.07
CA LYS A 135 8.60 -0.94 19.25
C LYS A 135 9.44 -0.17 18.24
N GLY A 136 8.78 0.71 17.50
CA GLY A 136 9.43 1.51 16.47
C GLY A 136 8.83 2.90 16.36
N ARG A 137 9.59 3.80 15.73
CA ARG A 137 9.13 5.14 15.40
C ARG A 137 8.79 5.20 13.94
N THR A 138 7.62 5.77 13.60
CA THR A 138 7.30 5.97 12.20
C THR A 138 7.86 7.31 11.71
N ALA A 139 8.38 7.30 10.49
CA ALA A 139 8.88 8.47 9.80
C ALA A 139 8.03 8.75 8.56
N ASP A 140 7.84 10.04 8.29
CA ASP A 140 7.21 10.51 7.07
C ASP A 140 8.08 10.25 5.82
N SER A 141 7.48 10.33 4.63
CA SER A 141 8.15 10.18 3.34
C SER A 141 9.30 11.19 3.12
N ASN A 142 9.35 12.26 3.91
CA ASN A 142 10.34 13.33 3.82
C ASN A 142 11.70 13.02 4.46
N PHE A 143 11.96 11.79 4.94
CA PHE A 143 13.19 11.45 5.65
C PHE A 143 14.45 11.36 4.78
N SER A 144 14.32 11.25 3.45
CA SER A 144 15.48 11.19 2.55
C SER A 144 16.18 12.55 2.44
N ARG A 145 17.49 12.59 2.76
CA ARG A 145 18.34 13.78 2.65
C ARG A 145 18.56 14.24 1.20
N ASN A 146 18.41 13.35 0.21
CA ASN A 146 18.80 13.64 -1.17
C ASN A 146 17.57 13.81 -2.07
N ARG A 147 16.99 15.02 -2.08
CA ARG A 147 15.74 15.35 -2.81
C ARG A 147 15.94 15.68 -4.29
N MET A 148 17.18 15.94 -4.72
CA MET A 148 17.45 16.45 -6.08
C MET A 148 17.57 15.35 -7.14
N MET A 149 18.08 14.15 -6.81
CA MET A 149 18.26 13.06 -7.78
C MET A 149 17.21 11.94 -7.69
N PHE A 150 16.49 11.83 -6.57
CA PHE A 150 15.53 10.73 -6.37
C PHE A 150 14.26 11.24 -5.69
N ASN A 151 13.14 11.14 -6.40
CA ASN A 151 11.84 11.46 -5.84
C ASN A 151 11.35 10.29 -4.97
N TYR A 152 11.81 10.31 -3.71
CA TYR A 152 11.52 9.25 -2.74
C TYR A 152 10.03 9.16 -2.39
N GLU A 153 9.33 10.29 -2.37
CA GLU A 153 7.88 10.31 -2.12
C GLU A 153 7.10 9.57 -3.22
N ASN A 154 7.42 9.83 -4.49
CA ASN A 154 6.80 9.11 -5.61
C ASN A 154 7.15 7.62 -5.60
N TYR A 155 8.38 7.26 -5.21
CA TYR A 155 8.77 5.86 -5.03
C TYR A 155 7.92 5.15 -3.96
N LEU A 156 7.77 5.77 -2.79
CA LEU A 156 6.93 5.23 -1.72
C LEU A 156 5.46 5.14 -2.17
N ARG A 157 4.95 6.16 -2.84
CA ARG A 157 3.58 6.18 -3.36
C ARG A 157 3.34 5.07 -4.39
N ALA A 158 4.28 4.86 -5.32
CA ALA A 158 4.20 3.78 -6.31
C ALA A 158 4.18 2.39 -5.66
N LYS A 159 4.93 2.21 -4.56
CA LYS A 159 4.92 0.98 -3.76
C LYS A 159 3.78 0.88 -2.74
N LYS A 160 2.89 1.90 -2.68
CA LYS A 160 1.82 2.01 -1.68
C LYS A 160 2.32 1.96 -0.24
N ILE A 161 3.45 2.61 0.00
CA ILE A 161 4.02 2.76 1.33
C ILE A 161 3.56 4.12 1.86
N GLY A 162 2.76 4.08 2.92
CA GLY A 162 2.24 5.29 3.56
C GLY A 162 3.26 5.99 4.43
N ALA A 163 4.05 5.21 5.17
CA ALA A 163 5.09 5.69 6.06
C ALA A 163 6.13 4.57 6.25
N VAL A 164 7.27 4.93 6.85
CA VAL A 164 8.39 4.02 7.08
C VAL A 164 8.58 3.85 8.58
N ILE A 165 9.09 2.70 9.03
CA ILE A 165 9.26 2.39 10.45
C ILE A 165 10.74 2.16 10.76
N PHE A 166 11.24 2.86 11.78
CA PHE A 166 12.56 2.65 12.35
C PHE A 166 12.42 1.84 13.64
N LEU A 167 13.15 0.73 13.72
CA LEU A 167 13.20 -0.11 14.89
C LEU A 167 14.00 0.58 16.01
N GLN A 168 13.43 0.66 17.21
CA GLN A 168 14.10 1.24 18.38
C GLN A 168 14.57 0.16 19.36
N GLU A 169 13.76 -0.88 19.55
CA GLU A 169 14.04 -1.98 20.47
C GLU A 169 14.17 -3.30 19.71
N SER A 170 14.90 -4.26 20.30
CA SER A 170 15.10 -5.57 19.70
C SER A 170 13.77 -6.24 19.35
N PRO A 171 13.63 -6.76 18.12
CA PRO A 171 12.37 -7.35 17.68
C PRO A 171 12.13 -8.70 18.36
N THR A 172 10.87 -8.93 18.75
CA THR A 172 10.39 -10.26 19.12
C THR A 172 9.91 -10.98 17.86
N VAL A 173 10.43 -12.18 17.61
CA VAL A 173 10.02 -12.99 16.46
C VAL A 173 8.82 -13.82 16.86
N ILE A 174 7.66 -13.52 16.27
CA ILE A 174 6.42 -14.27 16.50
C ILE A 174 6.41 -15.57 15.69
N LYS A 175 6.83 -15.49 14.43
CA LYS A 175 6.80 -16.65 13.53
C LYS A 175 7.91 -16.55 12.49
N ASN A 176 8.69 -17.61 12.35
CA ASN A 176 9.60 -17.80 11.23
C ASN A 176 8.92 -18.58 10.10
N ARG A 177 9.38 -18.33 8.87
CA ARG A 177 8.89 -18.97 7.63
C ARG A 177 7.37 -18.96 7.51
N TYR A 178 6.79 -17.76 7.46
CA TYR A 178 5.34 -17.66 7.40
C TYR A 178 4.76 -18.11 6.04
N SER A 179 5.56 -18.13 4.97
CA SER A 179 5.11 -18.50 3.62
C SER A 179 6.17 -19.32 2.86
N LEU A 180 5.76 -20.50 2.37
CA LEU A 180 6.59 -21.35 1.51
C LEU A 180 6.89 -20.68 0.15
N MET A 181 5.91 -20.00 -0.44
CA MET A 181 6.10 -19.32 -1.72
C MET A 181 7.11 -18.16 -1.61
N ASN A 182 7.12 -17.48 -0.46
CA ASN A 182 8.12 -16.44 -0.20
C ASN A 182 9.51 -17.04 0.00
N GLU A 183 9.63 -18.19 0.67
CA GLU A 183 10.89 -18.94 0.80
C GLU A 183 11.46 -19.35 -0.56
N ILE A 184 10.62 -19.87 -1.45
CA ILE A 184 11.00 -20.19 -2.83
C ILE A 184 11.50 -18.94 -3.56
N SER A 185 10.75 -17.83 -3.47
CA SER A 185 11.14 -16.57 -4.10
C SER A 185 12.50 -16.04 -3.61
N ILE A 186 12.80 -16.21 -2.33
CA ILE A 186 14.07 -15.80 -1.72
C ILE A 186 15.21 -16.68 -2.23
N ASN A 187 14.99 -18.00 -2.27
CA ASN A 187 15.99 -18.95 -2.76
C ASN A 187 16.32 -18.71 -4.24
N PHE A 188 15.32 -18.42 -5.08
CA PHE A 188 15.54 -18.04 -6.47
C PHE A 188 16.36 -16.75 -6.62
N LYS A 189 16.10 -15.73 -5.79
CA LYS A 189 16.89 -14.50 -5.78
C LYS A 189 18.35 -14.79 -5.49
N ASN A 190 18.63 -15.56 -4.44
CA ASN A 190 19.99 -15.90 -4.01
C ASN A 190 20.74 -16.79 -5.02
N TYR A 191 20.02 -17.48 -5.91
CA TYR A 191 20.60 -18.26 -7.00
C TYR A 191 20.95 -17.41 -8.22
N ALA A 192 20.20 -16.32 -8.46
CA ALA A 192 20.36 -15.46 -9.63
C ALA A 192 21.31 -14.26 -9.42
N GLU A 193 21.51 -13.84 -8.16
CA GLU A 193 22.51 -12.84 -7.75
C GLU A 193 23.85 -13.51 -7.41
#